data_AF-A0A9P5JLI3-F1
#
_entry.id   AF-A0A9P5JLI3-F1
#
_cell.length_a   1.000
_cell.length_b   1.000
_cell.length_c   1.000
_cell.angle_alpha   90.00
_cell.angle_beta   90.00
_cell.angle_gamma   90.00
#
_symmetry.space_group_name_H-M   'P 1'
#
loop_
_entity.id
_entity.type
_entity.pdbx_description
1 polymer ?
#
loop_
_entity_poly.entity_id
_entity_poly.type
_entity_poly.pdbx_seq_one_letter_code
_entity_poly.pdbx_strand_id
1 'polypeptide(L)'
;MPSIYALAILLARFASPASLFTLSQIFHYDVPTLSRCVNMMSKLIYERWHHLLDFDPARLPPSKLDLYANAFANKGCPSNRIWGAIDCTIIPISRPGRKQQVSYNGYKKQHATKYQGVTTPDGLIALCFGPVAGRRSDGTLLRLSDLKSVLTQHARGMDGKRRLLYGDPAYTPYNGTWLMAGFKKVRKLTPLEESFNKEMSRYRQCAEWSFGKLANIFPFFDFKKRHRLRLSPVGRWFLVGVLLTNAHTCLYLSETSRFFGIYPPSLSEYFK
;
A
#
# COMPACT_ATOMS: atom_id res chain seq x y z
N MET A 1 -27.95 4.73 -13.60
CA MET A 1 -26.99 3.64 -13.87
C MET A 1 -26.92 2.74 -12.65
N PRO A 2 -27.18 1.43 -12.78
CA PRO A 2 -27.09 0.50 -11.64
C PRO A 2 -25.65 0.44 -11.07
N SER A 3 -25.54 0.16 -9.77
CA SER A 3 -24.26 0.19 -9.04
C SER A 3 -23.21 -0.76 -9.62
N ILE A 4 -23.62 -1.94 -10.09
CA ILE A 4 -22.73 -2.92 -10.72
C ILE A 4 -22.06 -2.40 -12.01
N TYR A 5 -22.81 -1.67 -12.85
CA TYR A 5 -22.25 -1.06 -14.06
C TYR A 5 -21.30 0.07 -13.71
N ALA A 6 -21.63 0.87 -12.70
CA ALA A 6 -20.77 1.95 -12.26
C ALA A 6 -19.45 1.43 -11.65
N LEU A 7 -19.50 0.32 -10.92
CA LEU A 7 -18.30 -0.39 -10.45
C LEU A 7 -17.49 -0.97 -11.63
N ALA A 8 -18.15 -1.61 -12.60
CA ALA A 8 -17.47 -2.15 -13.78
C ALA A 8 -16.75 -1.05 -14.60
N ILE A 9 -17.36 0.13 -14.75
CA ILE A 9 -16.73 1.29 -15.40
C ILE A 9 -15.51 1.76 -14.61
N LEU A 10 -15.59 1.83 -13.27
CA LEU A 10 -14.44 2.19 -12.44
C LEU A 10 -13.30 1.17 -12.57
N LEU A 11 -13.62 -0.12 -12.52
CA LEU A 11 -12.64 -1.20 -12.67
C LEU A 11 -11.99 -1.15 -14.04
N ALA A 12 -12.76 -1.04 -15.13
CA ALA A 12 -12.23 -0.89 -16.48
C ALA A 12 -11.36 0.37 -16.62
N ARG A 13 -11.72 1.46 -15.93
CA ARG A 13 -10.92 2.68 -15.90
C ARG A 13 -9.56 2.47 -15.22
N PHE A 14 -9.50 1.69 -14.15
CA PHE A 14 -8.25 1.44 -13.43
C PHE A 14 -7.42 0.33 -14.11
N ALA A 15 -8.06 -0.67 -14.68
CA ALA A 15 -7.41 -1.79 -15.36
C ALA A 15 -6.80 -1.43 -16.73
N SER A 16 -6.98 -0.19 -17.20
CA SER A 16 -6.51 0.21 -18.53
C SER A 16 -5.96 1.64 -18.57
N PRO A 17 -4.89 1.91 -19.33
CA PRO A 17 -4.45 3.27 -19.64
C PRO A 17 -5.36 3.98 -20.67
N ALA A 18 -6.41 3.31 -21.15
CA ALA A 18 -7.34 3.79 -22.17
C ALA A 18 -7.88 5.20 -21.88
N SER A 19 -8.24 5.91 -22.94
CA SER A 19 -8.92 7.19 -22.81
C SER A 19 -10.39 6.98 -22.38
N LEU A 20 -11.01 8.01 -21.81
CA LEU A 20 -12.47 7.95 -21.57
C LEU A 20 -13.25 7.83 -22.89
N PHE A 21 -12.72 8.34 -23.99
CA PHE A 21 -13.31 8.16 -25.32
C PHE A 21 -13.31 6.67 -25.72
N THR A 22 -12.20 5.97 -25.53
CA THR A 22 -12.14 4.52 -25.78
C THR A 22 -13.15 3.77 -24.91
N LEU A 23 -13.25 4.10 -23.62
CA LEU A 23 -14.24 3.50 -22.73
C LEU A 23 -15.68 3.85 -23.14
N SER A 24 -15.93 5.02 -23.74
CA SER A 24 -17.26 5.41 -24.25
C SER A 24 -17.76 4.50 -25.35
N GLN A 25 -16.85 3.97 -26.18
CA GLN A 25 -17.20 3.03 -27.24
C GLN A 25 -17.56 1.64 -26.70
N ILE A 26 -16.99 1.26 -25.54
CA ILE A 26 -17.24 -0.04 -24.91
C ILE A 26 -18.51 -0.02 -24.06
N PHE A 27 -18.69 1.03 -23.26
CA PHE A 27 -19.80 1.13 -22.31
C PHE A 27 -21.01 1.88 -22.86
N HIS A 28 -20.92 2.43 -24.07
CA HIS A 28 -21.99 3.18 -24.75
C HIS A 28 -22.55 4.36 -23.92
N TYR A 29 -21.69 5.02 -23.15
CA TYR A 29 -22.01 6.26 -22.43
C TYR A 29 -21.07 7.37 -22.88
N ASP A 30 -21.58 8.60 -22.93
CA ASP A 30 -20.77 9.77 -23.24
C ASP A 30 -19.61 9.97 -22.23
N VAL A 31 -18.55 10.65 -22.68
CA VAL A 31 -17.34 10.89 -21.89
C VAL A 31 -17.62 11.62 -20.56
N PRO A 32 -18.42 12.71 -20.53
CA PRO A 32 -18.83 13.34 -19.27
C PRO A 32 -19.50 12.38 -18.27
N THR A 33 -20.38 11.51 -18.73
CA THR A 33 -21.10 10.52 -17.94
C THR A 33 -20.16 9.48 -17.37
N LEU A 34 -19.22 8.96 -18.16
CA LEU A 34 -18.17 8.08 -17.66
C LEU A 34 -17.26 8.76 -16.63
N SER A 35 -16.88 10.02 -16.87
CA SER A 35 -16.07 10.80 -15.92
C SER A 35 -16.78 10.97 -14.58
N ARG A 36 -18.07 11.36 -14.60
CA ARG A 36 -18.90 11.47 -13.39
C ARG A 36 -19.01 10.14 -12.67
N CYS A 37 -19.28 9.06 -13.41
CA CYS A 37 -19.39 7.71 -12.88
C CYS A 37 -18.12 7.28 -12.12
N VAL A 38 -16.94 7.39 -12.75
CA VAL A 38 -15.65 7.06 -12.12
C VAL A 38 -15.42 7.88 -10.84
N ASN A 39 -15.68 9.19 -10.90
CA ASN A 39 -15.44 10.07 -9.75
C ASN A 39 -16.44 9.83 -8.61
N MET A 40 -17.71 9.61 -8.91
CA MET A 40 -18.75 9.32 -7.90
C MET A 40 -18.54 7.94 -7.29
N MET A 41 -18.26 6.91 -8.09
CA MET A 41 -18.02 5.56 -7.57
C MET A 41 -16.75 5.49 -6.72
N SER A 42 -15.65 6.11 -7.16
CA SER A 42 -14.44 6.21 -6.34
C SER A 42 -14.65 7.02 -5.06
N LYS A 43 -15.48 8.07 -5.09
CA LYS A 43 -15.88 8.81 -3.89
C LYS A 43 -16.66 7.93 -2.92
N LEU A 44 -17.68 7.23 -3.40
CA LEU A 44 -18.51 6.32 -2.60
C LEU A 44 -17.66 5.24 -1.92
N ILE A 45 -16.78 4.57 -2.68
CA ILE A 45 -15.92 3.52 -2.13
C ILE A 45 -14.99 4.09 -1.07
N TYR A 46 -14.37 5.24 -1.35
CA TYR A 46 -13.47 5.88 -0.41
C TYR A 46 -14.19 6.27 0.88
N GLU A 47 -15.31 7.00 0.79
CA GLU A 47 -16.05 7.47 1.98
C GLU A 47 -16.51 6.31 2.85
N ARG A 48 -16.92 5.19 2.23
CA ARG A 48 -17.40 4.04 2.98
C ARG A 48 -16.29 3.18 3.58
N TRP A 49 -15.16 2.99 2.90
CA TRP A 49 -14.19 1.95 3.27
C TRP A 49 -12.73 2.43 3.41
N HIS A 50 -12.43 3.73 3.34
CA HIS A 50 -11.04 4.21 3.55
C HIS A 50 -10.49 3.83 4.94
N HIS A 51 -11.34 3.76 5.95
CA HIS A 51 -10.98 3.31 7.31
C HIS A 51 -10.37 1.90 7.34
N LEU A 52 -10.61 1.08 6.31
CA LEU A 52 -9.99 -0.23 6.17
C LEU A 52 -8.47 -0.17 5.89
N LEU A 53 -7.95 1.01 5.53
CA LEU A 53 -6.53 1.28 5.32
C LEU A 53 -5.86 1.92 6.55
N ASP A 54 -6.61 2.08 7.65
CA ASP A 54 -6.11 2.50 8.95
C ASP A 54 -6.00 1.30 9.89
N PHE A 55 -5.27 1.47 10.99
CA PHE A 55 -5.12 0.40 11.97
C PHE A 55 -6.42 0.26 12.75
N ASP A 56 -6.94 -0.97 12.75
CA ASP A 56 -8.18 -1.32 13.42
C ASP A 56 -7.93 -2.50 14.36
N PRO A 57 -7.99 -2.30 15.69
CA PRO A 57 -7.82 -3.36 16.67
C PRO A 57 -8.79 -4.54 16.52
N ALA A 58 -9.96 -4.34 15.91
CA ALA A 58 -10.90 -5.43 15.65
C ALA A 58 -10.41 -6.33 14.51
N ARG A 59 -9.74 -5.78 13.50
CA ARG A 59 -9.17 -6.53 12.37
C ARG A 59 -7.73 -7.01 12.60
N LEU A 60 -6.99 -6.32 13.47
CA LEU A 60 -5.62 -6.62 13.88
C LEU A 60 -5.53 -6.79 15.41
N PRO A 61 -6.31 -7.72 16.01
CA PRO A 61 -6.21 -8.00 17.43
C PRO A 61 -4.86 -8.67 17.77
N PRO A 62 -4.46 -8.69 19.05
CA PRO A 62 -3.18 -9.29 19.46
C PRO A 62 -2.96 -10.72 18.96
N SER A 63 -4.00 -11.55 18.93
CA SER A 63 -3.95 -12.93 18.41
C SER A 63 -3.61 -12.98 16.91
N LYS A 64 -4.06 -12.00 16.13
CA LYS A 64 -3.78 -11.92 14.69
C LYS A 64 -2.38 -11.36 14.42
N LEU A 65 -1.92 -10.42 15.24
CA LEU A 65 -0.52 -9.98 15.20
C LEU A 65 0.45 -11.13 15.54
N ASP A 66 0.08 -12.00 16.49
CA ASP A 66 0.83 -13.22 16.81
C ASP A 66 0.81 -14.23 15.67
N LEU A 67 -0.35 -14.48 15.05
CA LEU A 67 -0.47 -15.31 13.87
C LEU A 67 0.50 -14.86 12.76
N TYR A 68 0.51 -13.55 12.47
CA TYR A 68 1.40 -13.00 11.47
C TYR A 68 2.87 -13.09 11.87
N ALA A 69 3.21 -12.80 13.13
CA ALA A 69 4.57 -12.92 13.63
C ALA A 69 5.11 -14.35 13.54
N ASN A 70 4.26 -15.33 13.87
CA ASN A 70 4.56 -16.74 13.69
C ASN A 70 4.72 -17.11 12.22
N ALA A 71 3.93 -16.51 11.31
CA ALA A 71 4.09 -16.77 9.87
C ALA A 71 5.48 -16.35 9.34
N PHE A 72 6.01 -15.21 9.80
CA PHE A 72 7.40 -14.83 9.51
C PHE A 72 8.40 -15.81 10.13
N ALA A 73 8.24 -16.15 11.41
CA ALA A 73 9.12 -17.09 12.10
C ALA A 73 9.16 -18.47 11.42
N ASN A 74 8.01 -19.00 11.00
CA ASN A 74 7.87 -20.28 10.32
C ASN A 74 8.54 -20.30 8.94
N LYS A 75 8.76 -19.14 8.31
CA LYS A 75 9.55 -19.02 7.08
C LYS A 75 11.06 -18.92 7.34
N GLY A 76 11.45 -18.99 8.61
CA GLY A 76 12.82 -18.92 9.11
C GLY A 76 13.26 -17.50 9.45
N CYS A 77 12.34 -16.57 9.76
CA CYS A 77 12.72 -15.20 10.08
C CYS A 77 13.45 -15.18 11.43
N PRO A 78 14.65 -14.56 11.53
CA PRO A 78 15.39 -14.48 12.79
C PRO A 78 14.63 -13.80 13.94
N SER A 79 13.61 -13.00 13.62
CA SER A 79 12.75 -12.33 14.59
C SER A 79 11.36 -12.94 14.61
N ASN A 80 10.92 -13.37 15.79
CA ASN A 80 9.56 -13.85 16.04
C ASN A 80 8.56 -12.73 16.38
N ARG A 81 8.91 -11.46 16.13
CA ARG A 81 8.05 -10.30 16.45
C ARG A 81 7.55 -9.56 15.23
N ILE A 82 8.00 -9.90 14.03
CA ILE A 82 7.67 -9.14 12.81
C ILE A 82 6.30 -9.58 12.30
N TRP A 83 5.31 -8.70 12.29
CA TRP A 83 3.95 -9.03 11.85
C TRP A 83 3.60 -8.50 10.45
N GLY A 84 4.46 -7.68 9.87
CA GLY A 84 4.23 -7.10 8.55
C GLY A 84 5.45 -6.35 8.02
N ALA A 85 5.43 -6.05 6.73
CA ALA A 85 6.46 -5.27 6.07
C ALA A 85 5.95 -3.88 5.70
N ILE A 86 6.75 -2.85 5.95
CA ILE A 86 6.44 -1.46 5.60
C ILE A 86 7.29 -1.00 4.42
N ASP A 87 6.65 -0.41 3.42
CA ASP A 87 7.34 0.15 2.26
C ASP A 87 6.64 1.40 1.73
N CYS A 88 7.37 2.20 0.95
CA CYS A 88 6.82 3.35 0.25
C CYS A 88 6.75 3.08 -1.25
N THR A 89 5.61 3.42 -1.86
CA THR A 89 5.45 3.41 -3.32
C THR A 89 5.36 4.83 -3.88
N ILE A 90 5.83 4.99 -5.13
CA ILE A 90 5.91 6.26 -5.84
C ILE A 90 4.99 6.18 -7.05
N ILE A 91 3.93 6.99 -7.06
CA ILE A 91 2.96 7.05 -8.14
C ILE A 91 3.25 8.26 -9.02
N PRO A 92 3.59 8.06 -10.30
CA PRO A 92 4.00 9.14 -11.18
C PRO A 92 2.82 10.04 -11.56
N ILE A 93 3.08 11.34 -11.64
CA ILE A 93 2.08 12.35 -12.01
C ILE A 93 2.55 13.21 -13.17
N SER A 94 1.60 13.85 -13.83
CA SER A 94 1.88 14.93 -14.76
C SER A 94 2.54 16.09 -14.04
N ARG A 95 3.49 16.76 -14.71
CA ARG A 95 4.18 17.95 -14.19
C ARG A 95 3.14 18.98 -13.71
N PRO A 96 3.10 19.31 -12.41
CA PRO A 96 2.15 20.31 -11.91
C PRO A 96 2.50 21.70 -12.44
N GLY A 97 1.48 22.51 -12.79
CA GLY A 97 1.69 23.90 -13.20
C GLY A 97 2.12 24.84 -12.06
N ARG A 98 1.89 24.45 -10.79
CA ARG A 98 2.27 25.22 -9.59
C ARG A 98 3.02 24.34 -8.60
N LYS A 99 4.01 24.91 -7.89
CA LYS A 99 4.83 24.23 -6.87
C LYS A 99 5.45 22.90 -7.34
N GLN A 100 5.87 22.84 -8.61
CA GLN A 100 6.41 21.63 -9.25
C GLN A 100 7.54 20.95 -8.46
N GLN A 101 8.45 21.76 -7.90
CA GLN A 101 9.63 21.29 -7.16
C GLN A 101 9.26 20.46 -5.92
N VAL A 102 8.07 20.68 -5.35
CA VAL A 102 7.60 19.95 -4.17
C VAL A 102 7.20 18.52 -4.54
N SER A 103 6.72 18.30 -5.77
CA SER A 103 6.31 16.98 -6.25
C SER A 103 7.43 16.25 -7.01
N TYR A 104 8.55 16.92 -7.29
CA TYR A 104 9.68 16.29 -7.98
C TYR A 104 10.41 15.32 -7.06
N ASN A 105 10.45 14.05 -7.45
CA ASN A 105 11.19 13.01 -6.77
C ASN A 105 12.57 12.88 -7.44
N GLY A 106 13.63 13.25 -6.72
CA GLY A 106 15.00 13.20 -7.25
C GLY A 106 15.52 11.78 -7.53
N TYR A 107 15.02 10.78 -6.79
CA TYR A 107 15.44 9.39 -6.94
C TYR A 107 14.93 8.77 -8.25
N LYS A 108 13.64 8.95 -8.56
CA LYS A 108 13.01 8.51 -9.82
C LYS A 108 13.11 9.56 -10.94
N LYS A 109 13.70 10.73 -10.68
CA LYS A 109 13.84 11.87 -11.60
C LYS A 109 12.52 12.30 -12.28
N GLN A 110 11.40 12.20 -11.57
CA GLN A 110 10.06 12.51 -12.09
C GLN A 110 9.14 13.15 -11.05
N HIS A 111 8.06 13.80 -11.51
CA HIS A 111 7.02 14.29 -10.61
C HIS A 111 6.17 13.12 -10.13
N ALA A 112 5.93 13.03 -8.83
CA ALA A 112 5.19 11.93 -8.22
C ALA A 112 4.49 12.32 -6.92
N THR A 113 3.55 11.47 -6.52
CA THR A 113 3.06 11.35 -5.15
C THR A 113 3.63 10.08 -4.52
N LYS A 114 3.85 10.09 -3.21
CA LYS A 114 4.28 8.94 -2.43
C LYS A 114 3.17 8.46 -1.51
N TYR A 115 3.16 7.16 -1.27
CA TYR A 115 2.29 6.50 -0.31
C TYR A 115 3.12 5.52 0.51
N GLN A 116 2.79 5.37 1.78
CA GLN A 116 3.37 4.38 2.68
C GLN A 116 2.33 3.27 2.88
N GLY A 117 2.73 2.01 2.75
CA GLY A 117 1.86 0.88 3.00
C GLY A 117 2.49 -0.15 3.94
N VAL A 118 1.63 -0.86 4.66
CA VAL A 118 2.00 -2.03 5.46
C VAL A 118 1.34 -3.26 4.86
N THR A 119 2.16 -4.21 4.42
CA THR A 119 1.71 -5.51 3.93
C THR A 119 1.76 -6.55 5.05
N THR A 120 0.69 -7.31 5.19
CA THR A 120 0.56 -8.41 6.14
C THR A 120 0.68 -9.78 5.46
N PRO A 121 1.00 -10.86 6.21
CA PRO A 121 1.14 -12.21 5.69
C PRO A 121 -0.05 -12.78 4.92
N ASP A 122 -1.27 -12.31 5.22
CA ASP A 122 -2.48 -12.67 4.45
C ASP A 122 -2.56 -11.98 3.08
N GLY A 123 -1.55 -11.17 2.76
CA GLY A 123 -1.39 -10.54 1.46
C GLY A 123 -2.15 -9.25 1.26
N LEU A 124 -2.79 -8.73 2.32
CA LEU A 124 -3.44 -7.43 2.28
C LEU A 124 -2.42 -6.31 2.44
N ILE A 125 -2.68 -5.18 1.80
CA ILE A 125 -2.12 -3.90 2.19
C ILE A 125 -3.00 -3.41 3.35
N ALA A 126 -2.65 -3.82 4.56
CA ALA A 126 -3.44 -3.60 5.77
C ALA A 126 -3.54 -2.13 6.16
N LEU A 127 -2.44 -1.38 5.98
CA LEU A 127 -2.39 0.06 6.24
C LEU A 127 -1.91 0.79 4.99
N CYS A 128 -2.49 1.96 4.67
CA CYS A 128 -1.98 2.80 3.59
C CYS A 128 -2.20 4.30 3.85
N PHE A 129 -1.09 5.06 3.89
CA PHE A 129 -1.09 6.50 4.11
C PHE A 129 -0.59 7.28 2.90
N GLY A 130 -1.28 8.37 2.57
CA GLY A 130 -0.92 9.32 1.53
C GLY A 130 -2.15 10.02 0.95
N PRO A 131 -2.01 10.80 -0.13
CA PRO A 131 -0.78 11.10 -0.85
C PRO A 131 0.13 12.08 -0.11
N VAL A 132 1.44 11.84 -0.17
CA VAL A 132 2.48 12.81 0.23
C VAL A 132 3.25 13.27 -1.00
N ALA A 133 3.76 14.50 -0.99
CA ALA A 133 4.54 15.03 -2.09
C ALA A 133 5.80 14.18 -2.37
N GLY A 134 6.06 13.85 -3.64
CA GLY A 134 7.07 12.87 -4.04
C GLY A 134 8.51 13.19 -3.63
N ARG A 135 8.83 14.45 -3.33
CA ARG A 135 10.16 14.89 -2.82
C ARG A 135 10.47 14.35 -1.42
N ARG A 136 9.45 14.03 -0.61
CA ARG A 136 9.65 13.65 0.80
C ARG A 136 10.30 12.28 0.92
N SER A 137 11.14 12.12 1.94
CA SER A 137 11.75 10.83 2.29
C SER A 137 10.75 9.89 2.96
N ASP A 138 11.03 8.60 2.97
CA ASP A 138 10.13 7.59 3.52
C ASP A 138 9.99 7.74 5.04
N GLY A 139 11.08 8.11 5.72
CA GLY A 139 11.04 8.52 7.12
C GLY A 139 10.20 9.79 7.38
N THR A 140 9.94 10.63 6.38
CA THR A 140 8.99 11.74 6.51
C THR A 140 7.55 11.25 6.40
N LEU A 141 7.27 10.29 5.51
CA LEU A 141 5.95 9.68 5.43
C LEU A 141 5.60 8.99 6.75
N LEU A 142 6.55 8.28 7.36
CA LEU A 142 6.34 7.64 8.67
C LEU A 142 5.99 8.63 9.79
N ARG A 143 6.56 9.84 9.77
CA ARG A 143 6.22 10.88 10.76
C ARG A 143 4.85 11.47 10.50
N LEU A 144 4.49 11.67 9.23
CA LEU A 144 3.21 12.27 8.84
C LEU A 144 2.03 11.32 9.01
N SER A 145 2.25 10.00 8.91
CA SER A 145 1.22 8.98 9.10
C SER A 145 0.84 8.75 10.56
N ASP A 146 1.60 9.32 11.51
CA ASP A 146 1.50 9.05 12.95
C ASP A 146 1.48 7.55 13.32
N LEU A 147 2.04 6.70 12.44
CA LEU A 147 2.03 5.25 12.62
C LEU A 147 2.76 4.83 13.91
N LYS A 148 3.71 5.65 14.37
CA LYS A 148 4.38 5.48 15.67
C LYS A 148 3.38 5.39 16.83
N SER A 149 2.47 6.36 16.92
CA SER A 149 1.53 6.46 18.04
C SER A 149 0.63 5.23 18.06
N VAL A 150 0.04 4.94 16.90
CA VAL A 150 -0.83 3.79 16.65
C VAL A 150 -0.16 2.46 17.04
N LEU A 151 1.06 2.21 16.54
CA LEU A 151 1.76 0.95 16.85
C LEU A 151 2.20 0.86 18.30
N THR A 152 2.56 1.97 18.94
CA THR A 152 2.93 2.00 20.36
C THR A 152 1.76 1.59 21.24
N GLN A 153 0.56 2.03 20.88
CA GLN A 153 -0.66 1.74 21.62
C GLN A 153 -1.19 0.33 21.35
N HIS A 154 -1.20 -0.10 20.08
CA HIS A 154 -1.96 -1.28 19.67
C HIS A 154 -1.14 -2.49 19.21
N ALA A 155 0.12 -2.32 18.76
CA ALA A 155 0.89 -3.41 18.17
C ALA A 155 1.55 -4.31 19.24
N ARG A 156 0.74 -5.07 19.95
CA ARG A 156 1.16 -6.03 20.98
C ARG A 156 0.57 -7.40 20.73
N GLY A 157 1.34 -8.44 21.02
CA GLY A 157 0.85 -9.82 21.02
C GLY A 157 0.04 -10.14 22.27
N MET A 158 -0.49 -11.36 22.33
CA MET A 158 -1.21 -11.88 23.51
C MET A 158 -0.30 -11.92 24.75
N ASP A 159 1.01 -12.05 24.54
CA ASP A 159 2.03 -11.99 25.59
C ASP A 159 2.33 -10.56 26.11
N GLY A 160 1.60 -9.55 25.64
CA GLY A 160 1.81 -8.14 25.96
C GLY A 160 3.08 -7.53 25.36
N LYS A 161 3.92 -8.32 24.67
CA LYS A 161 5.16 -7.85 24.05
C LYS A 161 4.85 -7.18 22.72
N ARG A 162 5.67 -6.17 22.40
CA ARG A 162 5.57 -5.41 21.15
C ARG A 162 5.75 -6.32 19.93
N ARG A 163 4.94 -6.08 18.90
CA ARG A 163 5.08 -6.64 17.55
C ARG A 163 5.60 -5.53 16.63
N LEU A 164 6.53 -5.89 15.77
CA LEU A 164 7.32 -4.96 14.97
C LEU A 164 6.93 -5.04 13.50
N LEU A 165 7.05 -3.93 12.79
CA LEU A 165 7.10 -3.94 11.33
C LEU A 165 8.53 -4.11 10.86
N TYR A 166 8.73 -4.74 9.70
CA TYR A 166 10.03 -4.76 9.03
C TYR A 166 10.07 -3.75 7.88
N GLY A 167 11.03 -2.83 7.92
CA GLY A 167 11.21 -1.79 6.91
C GLY A 167 12.55 -1.89 6.20
N ASP A 168 12.65 -1.21 5.07
CA ASP A 168 13.92 -1.03 4.38
C ASP A 168 14.96 -0.26 5.23
N PRO A 169 16.24 -0.21 4.81
CA PRO A 169 17.26 0.52 5.55
C PRO A 169 17.04 2.03 5.68
N ALA A 170 16.16 2.65 4.89
CA ALA A 170 15.82 4.07 5.05
C ALA A 170 15.11 4.34 6.39
N TYR A 171 14.53 3.31 7.00
CA TYR A 171 13.91 3.37 8.33
C TYR A 171 14.88 3.12 9.50
N THR A 172 16.19 2.96 9.26
CA THR A 172 17.21 2.77 10.32
C THR A 172 17.07 3.71 11.52
N PRO A 173 16.76 5.02 11.38
CA PRO A 173 16.59 5.91 12.52
C PRO A 173 15.47 5.52 13.52
N TYR A 174 14.58 4.60 13.14
CA TYR A 174 13.44 4.15 13.94
C TYR A 174 13.60 2.71 14.45
N ASN A 175 14.76 2.08 14.22
CA ASN A 175 15.03 0.70 14.59
C ASN A 175 14.92 0.47 16.11
N GLY A 176 14.37 -0.67 16.54
CA GLY A 176 14.29 -1.08 17.96
C GLY A 176 13.06 -0.56 18.72
N THR A 177 12.13 0.11 18.03
CA THR A 177 10.92 0.68 18.66
C THR A 177 9.67 -0.17 18.37
N TRP A 178 8.95 0.13 17.31
CA TRP A 178 7.85 -0.63 16.67
C TRP A 178 8.23 -1.05 15.24
N LEU A 179 9.46 -0.74 14.84
CA LEU A 179 10.03 -1.03 13.53
C LEU A 179 11.40 -1.68 13.71
N MET A 180 11.65 -2.70 12.91
CA MET A 180 12.95 -3.28 12.66
C MET A 180 13.38 -2.88 11.24
N ALA A 181 14.56 -2.32 11.08
CA ALA A 181 15.07 -1.90 9.78
C ALA A 181 16.34 -2.68 9.43
N GLY A 182 16.58 -2.92 8.15
CA GLY A 182 17.89 -3.35 7.67
C GLY A 182 18.97 -2.32 7.97
N PHE A 183 20.22 -2.74 8.06
CA PHE A 183 21.36 -1.86 8.31
C PHE A 183 21.64 -0.99 7.08
N LYS A 184 21.59 0.34 7.24
CA LYS A 184 21.91 1.28 6.17
C LYS A 184 23.42 1.30 5.90
N LYS A 185 23.80 1.24 4.62
CA LYS A 185 25.18 1.36 4.14
C LYS A 185 25.71 2.80 4.25
N VAL A 186 25.79 3.35 5.46
CA VAL A 186 26.49 4.62 5.75
C VAL A 186 27.99 4.43 5.95
N ARG A 187 28.40 3.19 6.23
CA ARG A 187 29.77 2.69 6.25
C ARG A 187 29.82 1.34 5.54
N LYS A 188 31.02 0.78 5.36
CA LYS A 188 31.18 -0.63 5.01
C LYS A 188 30.50 -1.46 6.11
N LEU A 189 29.52 -2.27 5.70
CA LEU A 189 28.82 -3.15 6.62
C LEU A 189 29.75 -4.30 7.03
N THR A 190 29.59 -4.80 8.24
CA THR A 190 30.30 -6.02 8.65
C THR A 190 29.71 -7.22 7.90
N PRO A 191 30.47 -8.33 7.74
CA PRO A 191 29.93 -9.54 7.12
C PRO A 191 28.63 -10.04 7.78
N LEU A 192 28.49 -9.84 9.10
CA LEU A 192 27.29 -10.18 9.85
C LEU A 192 26.09 -9.27 9.48
N GLU A 193 26.30 -7.96 9.37
CA GLU A 193 25.26 -7.01 8.95
C GLU A 193 24.81 -7.25 7.50
N GLU A 194 25.74 -7.59 6.61
CA GLU A 194 25.43 -7.95 5.23
C GLU A 194 24.64 -9.26 5.15
N SER A 195 25.05 -10.27 5.92
CA SER A 195 24.33 -11.54 6.04
C SER A 195 22.91 -11.31 6.56
N PHE A 196 22.74 -10.53 7.63
CA PHE A 196 21.44 -10.17 8.19
C PHE A 196 20.56 -9.45 7.15
N ASN A 197 21.08 -8.43 6.46
CA ASN A 197 20.33 -7.72 5.44
C ASN A 197 19.92 -8.62 4.27
N LYS A 198 20.84 -9.49 3.82
CA LYS A 198 20.57 -10.46 2.75
C LYS A 198 19.46 -11.40 3.18
N GLU A 199 19.56 -11.96 4.39
CA GLU A 199 18.54 -12.87 4.92
C GLU A 199 17.20 -12.19 5.11
N MET A 200 17.18 -10.97 5.66
CA MET A 200 15.94 -10.25 5.94
C MET A 200 15.26 -9.70 4.69
N SER A 201 16.00 -9.48 3.60
CA SER A 201 15.45 -8.95 2.35
C SER A 201 14.31 -9.83 1.79
N ARG A 202 14.38 -11.15 1.96
CA ARG A 202 13.33 -12.10 1.50
C ARG A 202 11.98 -11.85 2.16
N TYR A 203 11.98 -11.42 3.42
CA TYR A 203 10.76 -11.16 4.19
C TYR A 203 10.11 -9.83 3.83
N ARG A 204 10.90 -8.88 3.32
CA ARG A 204 10.41 -7.60 2.81
C ARG A 204 9.74 -7.71 1.44
N GLN A 205 10.06 -8.75 0.66
CA GLN A 205 9.54 -8.93 -0.70
C GLN A 205 8.02 -8.97 -0.76
N CYS A 206 7.32 -9.34 0.32
CA CYS A 206 5.87 -9.30 0.38
C CYS A 206 5.27 -7.90 0.12
N ALA A 207 5.94 -6.83 0.58
CA ALA A 207 5.51 -5.46 0.29
C ALA A 207 5.67 -5.13 -1.19
N GLU A 208 6.78 -5.56 -1.80
CA GLU A 208 7.03 -5.41 -3.24
C GLU A 208 6.00 -6.18 -4.07
N TRP A 209 5.67 -7.42 -3.69
CA TRP A 209 4.63 -8.21 -4.36
C TRP A 209 3.26 -7.56 -4.25
N SER A 210 2.91 -6.95 -3.10
CA SER A 210 1.61 -6.32 -2.90
C SER A 210 1.44 -5.08 -3.78
N PHE A 211 2.45 -4.21 -3.83
CA PHE A 211 2.43 -3.06 -4.75
C PHE A 211 2.56 -3.47 -6.21
N GLY A 212 3.32 -4.55 -6.49
CA GLY A 212 3.41 -5.16 -7.82
C GLY A 212 2.06 -5.67 -8.32
N LYS A 213 1.29 -6.33 -7.44
CA LYS A 213 -0.09 -6.77 -7.73
C LYS A 213 -0.97 -5.59 -8.11
N LEU A 214 -0.94 -4.51 -7.31
CA LEU A 214 -1.70 -3.28 -7.60
C LEU A 214 -1.34 -2.71 -8.98
N ALA A 215 -0.04 -2.59 -9.30
CA ALA A 215 0.42 -2.08 -10.58
C ALA A 215 0.01 -2.99 -11.75
N ASN A 216 0.03 -4.30 -11.55
CA ASN A 216 -0.36 -5.29 -12.55
C ASN A 216 -1.86 -5.22 -12.88
N ILE A 217 -2.72 -5.23 -11.85
CA ILE A 217 -4.17 -5.21 -12.07
C ILE A 217 -4.69 -3.82 -12.43
N PHE A 218 -4.00 -2.76 -12.01
CA PHE A 218 -4.39 -1.37 -12.26
C PHE A 218 -3.27 -0.53 -12.89
N PRO A 219 -2.90 -0.81 -14.17
CA PRO A 219 -1.89 -0.06 -14.91
C PRO A 219 -2.22 1.43 -15.08
N PHE A 220 -3.47 1.83 -14.83
CA PHE A 220 -3.86 3.24 -14.77
C PHE A 220 -2.94 4.07 -13.86
N PHE A 221 -2.45 3.51 -12.75
CA PHE A 221 -1.61 4.23 -11.78
C PHE A 221 -0.19 4.53 -12.29
N ASP A 222 0.33 3.75 -13.24
CA ASP A 222 1.63 4.01 -13.86
C ASP A 222 1.56 5.06 -14.97
N PHE A 223 0.35 5.33 -15.49
CA PHE A 223 0.17 6.25 -16.60
C PHE A 223 0.05 7.72 -16.16
N LYS A 224 1.20 8.33 -15.87
CA LYS A 224 1.34 9.70 -15.34
C LYS A 224 0.54 10.79 -16.04
N LYS A 225 0.29 10.68 -17.36
CA LYS A 225 -0.46 11.69 -18.15
C LYS A 225 -1.91 11.85 -17.68
N ARG A 226 -2.46 10.86 -16.97
CA ARG A 226 -3.83 10.90 -16.41
C ARG A 226 -3.89 11.40 -14.97
N HIS A 227 -2.74 11.47 -14.30
CA HIS A 227 -2.63 11.93 -12.92
C HIS A 227 -2.23 13.39 -12.88
N ARG A 228 -3.22 14.29 -12.90
CA ARG A 228 -3.01 15.73 -12.83
C ARG A 228 -3.41 16.23 -11.45
N LEU A 229 -2.42 16.53 -10.61
CA LEU A 229 -2.69 17.11 -9.30
C LEU A 229 -3.53 18.38 -9.44
N ARG A 230 -4.51 18.55 -8.54
CA ARG A 230 -5.50 19.65 -8.49
C ARG A 230 -6.56 19.66 -9.59
N LEU A 231 -6.44 18.80 -10.60
CA LEU A 231 -7.47 18.61 -11.65
C LEU A 231 -8.19 17.28 -11.51
N SER A 232 -7.55 16.30 -10.88
CA SER A 232 -8.10 14.98 -10.62
C SER A 232 -7.86 14.57 -9.17
N PRO A 233 -8.74 13.76 -8.56
CA PRO A 233 -8.58 13.26 -7.19
C PRO A 233 -7.58 12.08 -7.13
N VAL A 234 -6.34 12.32 -7.56
CA VAL A 234 -5.28 11.29 -7.70
C VAL A 234 -5.06 10.49 -6.41
N GLY A 235 -5.04 11.18 -5.27
CA GLY A 235 -4.91 10.55 -3.95
C GLY A 235 -6.02 9.55 -3.65
N ARG A 236 -7.27 9.97 -3.86
CA ARG A 236 -8.44 9.13 -3.65
C ARG A 236 -8.42 7.92 -4.58
N TRP A 237 -8.14 8.13 -5.86
CA TRP A 237 -8.08 7.02 -6.81
C TRP A 237 -7.07 5.97 -6.41
N PHE A 238 -5.88 6.38 -5.94
CA PHE A 238 -4.88 5.42 -5.48
C PHE A 238 -5.35 4.62 -4.26
N LEU A 239 -5.90 5.27 -3.23
CA LEU A 239 -6.41 4.58 -2.04
C LEU A 239 -7.57 3.63 -2.37
N VAL A 240 -8.47 4.03 -3.29
CA VAL A 240 -9.50 3.13 -3.83
C VAL A 240 -8.87 1.97 -4.60
N GLY A 241 -7.80 2.21 -5.37
CA GLY A 241 -7.02 1.17 -6.02
C GLY A 241 -6.42 0.16 -5.03
N VAL A 242 -5.97 0.62 -3.86
CA VAL A 242 -5.52 -0.26 -2.78
C VAL A 242 -6.68 -1.11 -2.22
N LEU A 243 -7.84 -0.51 -1.94
CA LEU A 243 -9.02 -1.25 -1.47
C LEU A 243 -9.48 -2.31 -2.49
N LEU A 244 -9.50 -1.97 -3.78
CA LEU A 244 -9.86 -2.91 -4.84
C LEU A 244 -8.78 -3.99 -5.05
N THR A 245 -7.51 -3.68 -4.83
CA THR A 245 -6.44 -4.70 -4.78
C THR A 245 -6.65 -5.66 -3.62
N ASN A 246 -7.01 -5.16 -2.43
CA ASN A 246 -7.34 -5.99 -1.28
C ASN A 246 -8.58 -6.87 -1.55
N ALA A 247 -9.61 -6.32 -2.20
CA ALA A 247 -10.77 -7.08 -2.66
C ALA A 247 -10.35 -8.25 -3.59
N HIS A 248 -9.48 -7.97 -4.55
CA HIS A 248 -8.93 -8.97 -5.44
C HIS A 248 -8.09 -10.02 -4.68
N THR A 249 -7.34 -9.63 -3.65
CA THR A 249 -6.60 -10.57 -2.81
C THR A 249 -7.56 -11.48 -2.03
N CYS A 250 -8.65 -10.95 -1.47
CA CYS A 250 -9.68 -11.77 -0.82
C CYS A 250 -10.30 -12.81 -1.76
N LEU A 251 -10.46 -12.49 -3.04
CA LEU A 251 -11.08 -13.39 -4.04
C LEU A 251 -10.11 -14.41 -4.65
N TYR A 252 -8.87 -13.99 -4.92
CA TYR A 252 -7.93 -14.76 -5.76
C TYR A 252 -6.58 -15.02 -5.10
N LEU A 253 -6.44 -14.66 -3.82
CA LEU A 253 -5.19 -14.71 -3.07
C LEU A 253 -4.11 -13.79 -3.66
N SER A 254 -2.93 -13.83 -3.07
CA SER A 254 -1.73 -13.15 -3.54
C SER A 254 -0.49 -14.01 -3.34
N GLU A 255 0.60 -13.62 -4.01
CA GLU A 255 1.92 -14.20 -3.85
C GLU A 255 2.34 -14.19 -2.37
N THR A 256 2.09 -13.08 -1.66
CA THR A 256 2.32 -12.95 -0.23
C THR A 256 1.54 -14.00 0.58
N SER A 257 0.24 -14.12 0.36
CA SER A 257 -0.60 -15.09 1.09
C SER A 257 -0.14 -16.54 0.88
N ARG A 258 0.24 -16.89 -0.35
CA ARG A 258 0.78 -18.22 -0.70
C ARG A 258 2.15 -18.45 -0.07
N PHE A 259 3.02 -17.43 -0.10
CA PHE A 259 4.35 -17.51 0.48
C PHE A 259 4.27 -17.77 1.98
N PHE A 260 3.43 -17.05 2.73
CA PHE A 260 3.30 -17.23 4.18
C PHE A 260 2.35 -18.36 4.59
N GLY A 261 1.48 -18.83 3.69
CA GLY A 261 0.46 -19.83 4.00
C GLY A 261 -0.66 -19.28 4.87
N ILE A 262 -0.94 -17.97 4.79
CA ILE A 262 -2.01 -17.31 5.54
C ILE A 262 -3.04 -16.79 4.54
N TYR A 263 -4.30 -17.20 4.70
CA TYR A 263 -5.38 -16.78 3.82
C TYR A 263 -5.97 -15.43 4.26
N PRO A 264 -6.32 -14.54 3.31
CA PRO A 264 -7.08 -13.34 3.61
C PRO A 264 -8.51 -13.70 4.06
N PRO A 265 -9.20 -12.78 4.75
CA PRO A 265 -10.63 -12.92 5.00
C PRO A 265 -11.41 -13.00 3.69
N SER A 266 -12.63 -13.52 3.75
CA SER A 266 -13.54 -13.44 2.61
C SER A 266 -13.81 -11.98 2.23
N LEU A 267 -14.24 -11.76 0.97
CA LEU A 267 -14.59 -10.41 0.52
C LEU A 267 -15.66 -9.77 1.40
N SER A 268 -16.67 -10.55 1.82
CA SER A 268 -17.75 -10.10 2.68
C SER A 268 -17.29 -9.72 4.08
N GLU A 269 -16.28 -10.41 4.62
CA GLU A 269 -15.70 -10.10 5.92
C GLU A 269 -14.80 -8.87 5.89
N TYR A 270 -14.11 -8.64 4.76
CA TYR A 270 -13.25 -7.47 4.61
C TYR A 270 -14.06 -6.17 4.47
N PHE A 271 -15.17 -6.19 3.72
CA PHE A 271 -16.05 -5.03 3.49
C PHE A 271 -17.30 -5.01 4.38
N LYS A 272 -17.19 -5.47 5.63
CA LYS A 272 -18.26 -5.37 6.64
C LYS A 272 -18.61 -3.92 6.97
#